data_AF-A0A950ETY0-F1
#
_entry.id   AF-A0A950ETY0-F1
#
_cell.length_a   1.000
_cell.length_b   1.000
_cell.length_c   1.000
_cell.angle_alpha   90.00
_cell.angle_beta   90.00
_cell.angle_gamma   90.00
#
_symmetry.space_group_name_H-M   'P 1'
#
loop_
_entity.id
_entity.type
_entity.pdbx_description
1 polymer ?
#
loop_
_entity_poly.entity_id
_entity_poly.type
_entity_poly.pdbx_seq_one_letter_code
_entity_poly.pdbx_strand_id
1 'polypeptide(L)'
;MRNMNIGTRVGGGFAIILLLTALMTVFGLWRLSAVAQATNDMTRQPLAVERMISDWYRYVYTGSRRTTAIVKSSDPSLGEFFAADTAASTRDSGELQKRIEPLLEREEEKALWAEIKQARTAYLSSRDQAVKAKVEGQVEEAERLLNQAYLPATDRYIALIQRLLDMQRASIDNTAQQIAATYVQSRSGLIVLGGLVLALGAVCAWWLTRGITRPLAQAVQVARTVAANDLTSRPEARSHDETGQLLSALDEMNASLSSVVARVRSGAESIATASGQIDAGNQDLSSRTEEQASSLQQTAASMEQLTSIVRQNADNARQASQLASTASQTAAEGGQVVAGVVGTMDAINASSRRIADIIGVIDSIAFQTNILALNAAVKAARAGEQGRGFAVVASEVRALAQRSATAAKDIKGLIDDSVTKVGEGSNQVAEAGRTMD
;
A
#
# COMPACT_ATOMS: atom_id res chain seq x y z
N MET A 1 10.62 -3.94 -31.40
CA MET A 1 9.21 -4.36 -31.21
C MET A 1 8.83 -4.75 -29.77
N ARG A 2 9.66 -4.48 -28.73
CA ARG A 2 9.28 -4.80 -27.33
C ARG A 2 8.26 -3.85 -26.69
N ASN A 3 8.00 -2.73 -27.36
CA ASN A 3 7.10 -1.67 -26.91
C ASN A 3 5.89 -1.51 -27.85
N MET A 4 5.60 -2.53 -28.67
CA MET A 4 4.45 -2.50 -29.56
C MET A 4 3.26 -3.11 -28.84
N ASN A 5 2.10 -2.50 -29.04
CA ASN A 5 0.84 -2.98 -28.52
C ASN A 5 0.57 -4.44 -28.93
N ILE A 6 -0.12 -5.19 -28.07
CA ILE A 6 -0.49 -6.58 -28.34
C ILE A 6 -1.24 -6.69 -29.68
N GLY A 7 -2.16 -5.77 -29.93
CA GLY A 7 -2.93 -5.74 -31.18
C GLY A 7 -2.06 -5.57 -32.43
N THR A 8 -1.07 -4.67 -32.40
CA THR A 8 -0.17 -4.48 -33.55
C THR A 8 0.79 -5.64 -33.75
N ARG A 9 1.23 -6.32 -32.69
CA ARG A 9 2.05 -7.53 -32.79
C ARG A 9 1.29 -8.71 -33.37
N VAL A 10 0.09 -8.97 -32.85
CA VAL A 10 -0.78 -10.06 -33.32
C VAL A 10 -1.19 -9.78 -34.76
N GLY A 11 -1.67 -8.57 -35.04
CA GLY A 11 -2.04 -8.14 -36.39
C GLY A 11 -0.88 -8.22 -37.38
N GLY A 12 0.32 -7.77 -37.00
CA GLY A 12 1.52 -7.88 -37.83
C GLY A 12 1.93 -9.32 -38.12
N GLY A 13 1.88 -10.21 -37.12
CA GLY A 13 2.15 -11.64 -37.30
C GLY A 13 1.18 -12.31 -38.27
N PHE A 14 -0.12 -12.08 -38.11
CA PHE A 14 -1.13 -12.59 -39.04
C PHE A 14 -1.01 -11.98 -40.44
N ALA A 15 -0.75 -10.68 -40.55
CA ALA A 15 -0.59 -10.01 -41.84
C ALA A 15 0.57 -10.60 -42.66
N ILE A 16 1.71 -10.89 -42.01
CA ILE A 16 2.87 -11.53 -42.67
C ILE A 16 2.50 -12.92 -43.16
N ILE A 17 1.85 -13.75 -42.33
CA ILE A 17 1.46 -15.11 -42.71
C ILE A 17 0.46 -15.08 -43.87
N LEU A 18 -0.56 -14.21 -43.79
CA LEU A 18 -1.57 -14.07 -44.84
C LEU A 18 -0.95 -13.58 -46.15
N LEU A 19 -0.04 -12.60 -46.10
CA LEU A 19 0.66 -12.08 -47.28
C LEU A 19 1.53 -13.16 -47.93
N LEU A 20 2.28 -13.92 -47.14
CA LEU A 20 3.08 -15.03 -47.67
C LEU A 20 2.22 -16.15 -48.25
N THR A 21 1.08 -16.45 -47.62
CA THR A 21 0.12 -17.45 -48.12
C THR A 21 -0.51 -17.00 -49.44
N ALA A 22 -0.85 -15.72 -49.55
CA ALA A 22 -1.37 -15.13 -50.79
C ALA A 22 -0.31 -15.18 -51.91
N LEU A 23 0.94 -14.80 -51.61
CA LEU A 23 2.05 -14.90 -52.57
C LEU A 23 2.30 -16.35 -53.01
N MET A 24 2.29 -17.30 -52.08
CA MET A 24 2.42 -18.73 -52.38
C MET A 24 1.29 -19.23 -53.29
N THR A 25 0.07 -18.79 -53.03
CA THR A 25 -1.11 -19.16 -53.83
C THR A 25 -1.01 -18.58 -55.25
N VAL A 26 -0.67 -17.30 -55.38
CA VAL A 26 -0.47 -16.64 -56.69
C VAL A 26 0.66 -17.31 -57.47
N PHE A 27 1.79 -17.60 -56.82
CA PHE A 27 2.91 -18.30 -57.43
C PHE A 27 2.51 -19.71 -57.90
N GLY A 28 1.75 -20.45 -57.09
CA GLY A 28 1.23 -21.77 -57.44
C GLY A 28 0.30 -21.75 -58.64
N LEU A 29 -0.66 -20.81 -58.66
CA LEU A 29 -1.58 -20.63 -59.79
C LEU A 29 -0.84 -20.25 -61.07
N TRP A 30 0.15 -19.35 -60.98
CA TRP A 30 0.97 -18.95 -62.13
C TRP A 30 1.76 -20.12 -62.72
N ARG A 31 2.41 -20.93 -61.86
CA ARG A 31 3.15 -22.14 -62.30
C ARG A 31 2.23 -23.21 -62.88
N LEU A 32 1.07 -23.44 -62.27
CA LEU A 32 0.09 -24.40 -62.78
C LEU A 32 -0.45 -23.97 -64.15
N SER A 33 -0.72 -22.67 -64.34
CA SER A 33 -1.13 -22.11 -65.63
C SER A 33 -0.06 -22.32 -66.70
N ALA A 34 1.22 -22.10 -66.39
CA ALA A 34 2.32 -22.33 -67.31
C ALA A 34 2.42 -23.81 -67.76
N VAL A 35 2.27 -24.75 -66.82
CA VAL A 35 2.24 -26.20 -67.13
C VAL A 35 1.01 -26.54 -67.99
N ALA A 36 -0.17 -26.00 -67.67
CA ALA A 36 -1.39 -26.23 -68.42
C ALA A 36 -1.31 -25.68 -69.85
N GLN A 37 -0.77 -24.48 -70.03
CA GLN A 37 -0.55 -23.87 -71.34
C GLN A 37 0.43 -24.70 -72.17
N ALA A 38 1.61 -25.02 -71.64
CA ALA A 38 2.60 -25.83 -72.35
C ALA A 38 2.06 -27.22 -72.76
N THR A 39 1.26 -27.85 -71.87
CA THR A 39 0.59 -29.12 -72.19
C THR A 39 -0.43 -28.96 -73.31
N ASN A 40 -1.25 -27.91 -73.27
CA ASN A 40 -2.26 -27.66 -74.29
C ASN A 40 -1.61 -27.34 -75.67
N ASP A 41 -0.54 -26.56 -75.68
CA ASP A 41 0.22 -26.19 -76.88
C ASP A 41 0.83 -27.44 -77.53
N MET A 42 1.42 -28.34 -76.73
CA MET A 42 1.93 -29.64 -77.20
C MET A 42 0.84 -30.54 -77.78
N THR A 43 -0.35 -30.56 -77.17
CA THR A 43 -1.44 -31.49 -77.54
C THR A 43 -2.20 -31.02 -78.78
N ARG A 44 -2.31 -29.71 -79.01
CA ARG A 44 -3.13 -29.15 -80.10
C ARG A 44 -2.46 -29.17 -81.46
N GLN A 45 -1.20 -28.78 -81.56
CA GLN A 45 -0.52 -28.64 -82.86
C GLN A 45 0.46 -29.79 -83.12
N PRO A 46 1.57 -29.96 -82.37
CA PRO A 46 2.59 -30.98 -82.67
C PRO A 46 2.03 -32.40 -82.73
N LEU A 47 1.20 -32.79 -81.76
CA LEU A 47 0.59 -34.12 -81.72
C LEU A 47 -0.38 -34.36 -82.88
N ALA A 48 -1.10 -33.32 -83.32
CA ALA A 48 -1.99 -33.41 -84.47
C ALA A 48 -1.21 -33.55 -85.78
N VAL A 49 -0.10 -32.82 -85.92
CA VAL A 49 0.81 -32.89 -87.08
C VAL A 49 1.47 -34.27 -87.16
N GLU A 50 1.98 -34.80 -86.05
CA GLU A 50 2.56 -36.16 -85.97
C GLU A 50 1.56 -37.22 -86.45
N ARG A 51 0.31 -37.17 -85.97
CA ARG A 51 -0.76 -38.09 -86.38
C ARG A 51 -1.06 -38.01 -87.87
N MET A 52 -1.15 -36.79 -88.41
CA MET A 52 -1.36 -36.58 -89.86
C MET A 52 -0.21 -37.13 -90.69
N ILE A 53 1.05 -36.95 -90.26
CA ILE A 53 2.22 -37.51 -90.95
C ILE A 53 2.22 -39.04 -90.86
N SER A 54 1.86 -39.61 -89.70
CA SER A 54 1.73 -41.05 -89.52
C SER A 54 0.66 -41.66 -90.44
N ASP A 55 -0.50 -41.01 -90.55
CA ASP A 55 -1.55 -41.44 -91.48
C ASP A 55 -1.12 -41.33 -92.94
N TRP A 56 -0.42 -40.26 -93.29
CA TRP A 56 0.13 -40.07 -94.63
C TRP A 56 1.21 -41.12 -94.95
N TYR A 57 2.12 -41.39 -94.02
CA TYR A 57 3.09 -42.48 -94.13
C TYR A 57 2.37 -43.81 -94.40
N ARG A 58 1.31 -44.11 -93.64
CA ARG A 58 0.51 -45.33 -93.83
C ARG A 58 -0.11 -45.39 -95.23
N TYR A 59 -0.68 -44.30 -95.75
CA TYR A 59 -1.24 -44.28 -97.10
C TYR A 59 -0.18 -44.47 -98.19
N VAL A 60 0.98 -43.84 -98.06
CA VAL A 60 2.10 -44.00 -99.02
C VAL A 60 2.66 -45.42 -98.95
N TYR A 61 2.92 -45.94 -97.75
CA TYR A 61 3.47 -47.27 -97.55
C TYR A 61 2.53 -48.35 -98.09
N THR A 62 1.24 -48.32 -97.71
CA THR A 62 0.24 -49.28 -98.21
C THR A 62 0.01 -49.14 -99.72
N GLY A 63 -0.07 -47.91 -100.23
CA GLY A 63 -0.16 -47.63 -101.66
C GLY A 63 1.02 -48.20 -102.43
N SER A 64 2.23 -48.12 -101.85
CA SER A 64 3.43 -48.63 -102.51
C SER A 64 3.48 -50.16 -102.63
N ARG A 65 3.06 -50.85 -101.57
CA ARG A 65 2.92 -52.32 -101.57
C ARG A 65 1.85 -52.76 -102.56
N ARG A 66 0.75 -52.00 -102.65
CA ARG A 66 -0.33 -52.24 -103.62
C ARG A 66 0.16 -52.10 -105.06
N THR A 67 0.86 -51.02 -105.41
CA THR A 67 1.44 -50.86 -106.75
C THR A 67 2.41 -51.98 -107.08
N THR A 68 3.28 -52.35 -106.13
CA THR A 68 4.23 -53.46 -106.30
C THR A 68 3.48 -54.77 -106.59
N ALA A 69 2.39 -55.06 -105.86
CA ALA A 69 1.56 -56.24 -106.08
C ALA A 69 0.85 -56.23 -107.44
N ILE A 70 0.30 -55.08 -107.87
CA ILE A 70 -0.35 -54.94 -109.18
C ILE A 70 0.64 -55.22 -110.32
N VAL A 71 1.85 -54.65 -110.25
CA VAL A 71 2.84 -54.82 -111.33
C VAL A 71 3.39 -56.26 -111.36
N LYS A 72 3.69 -56.84 -110.19
CA LYS A 72 4.26 -58.20 -110.08
C LYS A 72 3.27 -59.33 -110.32
N SER A 73 1.97 -59.11 -110.08
CA SER A 73 0.95 -60.16 -110.24
C SER A 73 0.72 -60.52 -111.71
N SER A 74 0.40 -61.79 -111.97
CA SER A 74 -0.09 -62.26 -113.27
C SER A 74 -1.60 -62.04 -113.48
N ASP A 75 -2.34 -61.69 -112.42
CA ASP A 75 -3.79 -61.44 -112.47
C ASP A 75 -4.09 -60.02 -112.99
N PRO A 76 -4.72 -59.87 -114.18
CA PRO A 76 -5.00 -58.57 -114.78
C PRO A 76 -6.11 -57.79 -114.04
N SER A 77 -6.94 -58.47 -113.23
CA SER A 77 -8.06 -57.83 -112.53
C SER A 77 -7.63 -56.95 -111.36
N LEU A 78 -6.41 -57.12 -110.84
CA LEU A 78 -5.93 -56.40 -109.66
C LEU A 78 -5.86 -54.89 -109.85
N GLY A 79 -5.56 -54.40 -111.06
CA GLY A 79 -5.54 -52.97 -111.34
C GLY A 79 -6.90 -52.32 -111.16
N GLU A 80 -7.95 -52.98 -111.65
CA GLU A 80 -9.34 -52.53 -111.52
C GLU A 80 -9.85 -52.70 -110.10
N PHE A 81 -9.59 -53.85 -109.48
CA PHE A 81 -9.97 -54.15 -108.08
C PHE A 81 -9.48 -53.07 -107.12
N PHE A 82 -8.24 -52.59 -107.31
CA PHE A 82 -7.59 -51.60 -106.46
C PHE A 82 -7.72 -50.16 -106.96
N ALA A 83 -8.46 -49.90 -108.04
CA ALA A 83 -8.56 -48.55 -108.62
C ALA A 83 -9.14 -47.53 -107.62
N ALA A 84 -10.23 -47.90 -106.93
CA ALA A 84 -10.87 -47.05 -105.93
C ALA A 84 -9.94 -46.75 -104.75
N ASP A 85 -9.26 -47.76 -104.21
CA ASP A 85 -8.30 -47.61 -103.12
C ASP A 85 -7.09 -46.75 -103.52
N THR A 86 -6.61 -46.88 -104.76
CA THR A 86 -5.50 -46.10 -105.30
C THR A 86 -5.87 -44.63 -105.46
N ALA A 87 -7.08 -44.36 -105.96
CA ALA A 87 -7.63 -43.01 -106.05
C ALA A 87 -7.84 -42.40 -104.66
N ALA A 88 -8.41 -43.16 -103.70
CA ALA A 88 -8.63 -42.72 -102.33
C ALA A 88 -7.31 -42.41 -101.61
N SER A 89 -6.38 -43.35 -101.57
CA SER A 89 -5.07 -43.16 -100.92
C SER A 89 -4.27 -41.99 -101.51
N THR A 90 -4.35 -41.75 -102.83
CA THR A 90 -3.71 -40.59 -103.47
C THR A 90 -4.38 -39.27 -103.08
N ARG A 91 -5.72 -39.23 -103.07
CA ARG A 91 -6.51 -38.06 -102.64
C ARG A 91 -6.27 -37.73 -101.18
N ASP A 92 -6.39 -38.71 -100.29
CA ASP A 92 -6.26 -38.52 -98.84
C ASP A 92 -4.81 -38.14 -98.48
N SER A 93 -3.80 -38.74 -99.11
CA SER A 93 -2.41 -38.32 -98.96
C SER A 93 -2.17 -36.87 -99.41
N GLY A 94 -2.84 -36.43 -100.49
CA GLY A 94 -2.76 -35.06 -100.97
C GLY A 94 -3.42 -34.06 -100.03
N GLU A 95 -4.58 -34.40 -99.48
CA GLU A 95 -5.28 -33.57 -98.49
C GLU A 95 -4.51 -33.46 -97.17
N LEU A 96 -3.90 -34.55 -96.69
CA LEU A 96 -3.02 -34.51 -95.52
C LEU A 96 -1.82 -33.60 -95.76
N GLN A 97 -1.18 -33.67 -96.92
CA GLN A 97 -0.05 -32.79 -97.24
C GLN A 97 -0.44 -31.30 -97.21
N LYS A 98 -1.60 -30.93 -97.77
CA LYS A 98 -2.10 -29.55 -97.73
C LYS A 98 -2.35 -29.05 -96.31
N ARG A 99 -2.71 -29.95 -95.38
CA ARG A 99 -2.92 -29.61 -93.96
C ARG A 99 -1.62 -29.57 -93.16
N ILE A 100 -0.65 -30.41 -93.51
CA ILE A 100 0.66 -30.49 -92.83
C ILE A 100 1.54 -29.30 -93.20
N GLU A 101 1.67 -28.96 -94.49
CA GLU A 101 2.57 -27.90 -94.99
C GLU A 101 2.48 -26.56 -94.22
N PRO A 102 1.29 -25.97 -93.97
CA PRO A 102 1.20 -24.70 -93.24
C PRO A 102 1.53 -24.80 -91.75
N LEU A 103 1.61 -26.01 -91.19
CA LEU A 103 1.90 -26.26 -89.77
C LEU A 103 3.39 -26.55 -89.52
N LEU A 104 4.22 -26.60 -90.56
CA LEU A 104 5.67 -26.78 -90.45
C LEU A 104 6.33 -25.41 -90.27
N GLU A 105 6.62 -25.06 -89.03
CA GLU A 105 7.14 -23.73 -88.68
C GLU A 105 8.68 -23.68 -88.69
N ARG A 106 9.35 -24.81 -88.39
CA ARG A 106 10.81 -24.86 -88.23
C ARG A 106 11.51 -24.90 -89.59
N GLU A 107 12.62 -24.17 -89.72
CA GLU A 107 13.42 -24.14 -90.96
C GLU A 107 13.87 -25.53 -91.43
N GLU A 108 14.26 -26.41 -90.50
CA GLU A 108 14.64 -27.79 -90.80
C GLU A 108 13.47 -28.61 -91.37
N GLU A 109 12.24 -28.40 -90.85
CA GLU A 109 11.04 -29.08 -91.35
C GLU A 109 10.67 -28.59 -92.75
N LYS A 110 10.77 -27.28 -92.99
CA LYS A 110 10.49 -26.67 -94.30
C LYS A 110 11.48 -27.15 -95.36
N ALA A 111 12.76 -27.24 -95.01
CA ALA A 111 13.79 -27.78 -95.90
C ALA A 111 13.51 -29.25 -96.25
N LEU A 112 13.21 -30.08 -95.25
CA LEU A 112 12.86 -31.48 -95.46
C LEU A 112 11.56 -31.63 -96.28
N TRP A 113 10.59 -30.74 -96.08
CA TRP A 113 9.34 -30.70 -96.84
C TRP A 113 9.57 -30.43 -98.33
N ALA A 114 10.52 -29.57 -98.68
CA ALA A 114 10.89 -29.32 -100.07
C ALA A 114 11.48 -30.59 -100.73
N GLU A 115 12.36 -31.31 -100.02
CA GLU A 115 12.92 -32.59 -100.49
C GLU A 115 11.84 -33.66 -100.68
N ILE A 116 10.90 -33.74 -99.73
CA ILE A 116 9.74 -34.62 -99.80
C ILE A 116 8.90 -34.32 -101.05
N LYS A 117 8.61 -33.04 -101.35
CA LYS A 117 7.83 -32.67 -102.54
C LYS A 117 8.51 -33.12 -103.82
N GLN A 118 9.84 -33.00 -103.90
CA GLN A 118 10.61 -33.49 -105.03
C GLN A 118 10.56 -35.03 -105.14
N ALA A 119 10.77 -35.74 -104.03
CA ALA A 119 10.71 -37.20 -103.98
C ALA A 119 9.31 -37.73 -104.34
N ARG A 120 8.25 -37.02 -103.92
CA ARG A 120 6.86 -37.34 -104.28
C ARG A 120 6.63 -37.29 -105.78
N THR A 121 7.13 -36.26 -106.47
CA THR A 121 6.98 -36.14 -107.93
C THR A 121 7.63 -37.33 -108.64
N ALA A 122 8.83 -37.72 -108.23
CA ALA A 122 9.52 -38.90 -108.76
C ALA A 122 8.76 -40.22 -108.45
N TYR A 123 8.23 -40.36 -107.24
CA TYR A 123 7.40 -41.51 -106.83
C TYR A 123 6.13 -41.63 -107.67
N LEU A 124 5.36 -40.55 -107.84
CA LEU A 124 4.12 -40.56 -108.63
C LEU A 124 4.41 -40.82 -110.10
N SER A 125 5.41 -40.17 -110.67
CA SER A 125 5.78 -40.34 -112.08
C SER A 125 6.23 -41.78 -112.39
N SER A 126 7.10 -42.36 -111.55
CA SER A 126 7.56 -43.74 -111.73
C SER A 126 6.45 -44.77 -111.48
N ARG A 127 5.53 -44.51 -110.54
CA ARG A 127 4.32 -45.31 -110.32
C ARG A 127 3.46 -45.36 -111.58
N ASP A 128 3.13 -44.19 -112.12
CA ASP A 128 2.21 -44.05 -113.23
C ASP A 128 2.81 -44.69 -114.50
N GLN A 129 4.13 -44.57 -114.73
CA GLN A 129 4.83 -45.27 -115.80
C GLN A 129 4.80 -46.80 -115.66
N ALA A 130 5.11 -47.32 -114.46
CA ALA A 130 5.12 -48.77 -114.23
C ALA A 130 3.71 -49.38 -114.36
N VAL A 131 2.68 -48.70 -113.83
CA VAL A 131 1.28 -49.14 -113.97
C VAL A 131 0.81 -49.05 -115.42
N LYS A 132 1.17 -47.99 -116.15
CA LYS A 132 0.82 -47.84 -117.57
C LYS A 132 1.43 -48.97 -118.43
N ALA A 133 2.72 -49.25 -118.27
CA ALA A 133 3.39 -50.35 -118.97
C ALA A 133 2.71 -51.71 -118.67
N LYS A 134 2.26 -51.91 -117.42
CA LYS A 134 1.51 -53.11 -117.03
C LYS A 134 0.15 -53.20 -117.74
N VAL A 135 -0.60 -52.11 -117.82
CA VAL A 135 -1.91 -52.04 -118.51
C VAL A 135 -1.77 -52.23 -120.03
N GLU A 136 -0.68 -51.72 -120.62
CA GLU A 136 -0.36 -51.89 -122.05
C GLU A 136 0.21 -53.28 -122.40
N GLY A 137 0.31 -54.20 -121.42
CA GLY A 137 0.79 -55.57 -121.62
C GLY A 137 2.32 -55.71 -121.73
N GLN A 138 3.08 -54.64 -121.47
CA GLN A 138 4.54 -54.60 -121.54
C GLN A 138 5.16 -55.11 -120.23
N VAL A 139 5.08 -56.42 -119.98
CA VAL A 139 5.43 -57.03 -118.68
C VAL A 139 6.90 -56.80 -118.28
N GLU A 140 7.84 -57.03 -119.21
CA GLU A 140 9.29 -56.87 -118.96
C GLU A 140 9.66 -55.41 -118.64
N GLU A 141 9.06 -54.47 -119.37
CA GLU A 141 9.29 -53.04 -119.17
C GLU A 141 8.66 -52.55 -117.85
N ALA A 142 7.45 -53.03 -117.52
CA ALA A 142 6.81 -52.73 -116.23
C ALA A 142 7.66 -53.21 -115.05
N GLU A 143 8.27 -54.39 -115.15
CA GLU A 143 9.17 -54.93 -114.13
C GLU A 143 10.50 -54.15 -114.05
N ARG A 144 11.06 -53.75 -115.20
CA ARG A 144 12.26 -52.89 -115.24
C ARG A 144 11.99 -51.53 -114.57
N LEU A 145 10.89 -50.87 -114.93
CA LEU A 145 10.45 -49.61 -114.33
C LEU A 145 10.17 -49.75 -112.83
N LEU A 146 9.56 -50.86 -112.42
CA LEU A 146 9.33 -51.15 -111.01
C LEU A 146 10.66 -51.20 -110.23
N ASN A 147 11.62 -52.00 -110.69
CA ASN A 147 12.86 -52.25 -109.94
C ASN A 147 13.86 -51.10 -110.03
N GLN A 148 13.99 -50.45 -111.19
CA GLN A 148 15.04 -49.43 -111.41
C GLN A 148 14.58 -48.01 -111.10
N ALA A 149 13.28 -47.71 -111.18
CA ALA A 149 12.76 -46.37 -110.95
C ALA A 149 11.82 -46.29 -109.74
N TYR A 150 10.78 -47.14 -109.71
CA TYR A 150 9.72 -47.02 -108.71
C TYR A 150 10.16 -47.40 -107.29
N LEU A 151 10.81 -48.55 -107.09
CA LEU A 151 11.25 -48.99 -105.76
C LEU A 151 12.27 -48.01 -105.15
N PRO A 152 13.33 -47.57 -105.86
CA PRO A 152 14.26 -46.57 -105.32
C PRO A 152 13.59 -45.21 -105.01
N ALA A 153 12.66 -44.75 -105.87
CA ALA A 153 11.91 -43.52 -105.62
C ALA A 153 10.97 -43.65 -104.40
N THR A 154 10.36 -44.83 -104.22
CA THR A 154 9.52 -45.16 -103.07
C THR A 154 10.32 -45.18 -101.78
N ASP A 155 11.46 -45.88 -101.74
CA ASP A 155 12.30 -45.99 -100.55
C ASP A 155 12.79 -44.60 -100.11
N ARG A 156 13.22 -43.76 -101.06
CA ARG A 156 13.59 -42.37 -100.78
C ARG A 156 12.42 -41.56 -100.22
N TYR A 157 11.25 -41.64 -100.83
CA TYR A 157 10.09 -40.87 -100.41
C TYR A 157 9.60 -41.28 -99.01
N ILE A 158 9.49 -42.59 -98.75
CA ILE A 158 9.10 -43.14 -97.45
C ILE A 158 10.12 -42.77 -96.37
N ALA A 159 11.42 -42.88 -96.67
CA ALA A 159 12.48 -42.50 -95.71
C ALA A 159 12.40 -41.01 -95.33
N LEU A 160 12.10 -40.12 -96.27
CA LEU A 160 11.93 -38.69 -95.98
C LEU A 160 10.68 -38.40 -95.14
N ILE A 161 9.56 -39.08 -95.40
CA ILE A 161 8.36 -38.98 -94.56
C ILE A 161 8.64 -39.50 -93.14
N GLN A 162 9.33 -40.64 -93.03
CA GLN A 162 9.73 -41.20 -91.73
C GLN A 162 10.64 -40.25 -90.96
N ARG A 163 11.61 -39.62 -91.63
CA ARG A 163 12.47 -38.61 -91.02
C ARG A 163 11.68 -37.42 -90.48
N LEU A 164 10.66 -36.96 -91.22
CA LEU A 164 9.78 -35.88 -90.76
C LEU A 164 8.95 -36.32 -89.55
N LEU A 165 8.44 -37.56 -89.56
CA LEU A 165 7.71 -38.15 -88.44
C LEU A 165 8.57 -38.23 -87.18
N ASP A 166 9.82 -38.71 -87.31
CA ASP A 166 10.76 -38.82 -86.20
C ASP A 166 11.16 -37.44 -85.65
N MET A 167 11.28 -36.42 -86.51
CA MET A 167 11.50 -35.03 -86.08
C MET A 167 10.32 -34.48 -85.25
N GLN A 168 9.07 -34.82 -85.60
CA GLN A 168 7.90 -34.43 -84.79
C GLN A 168 7.86 -35.16 -83.45
N ARG A 169 8.13 -36.47 -83.45
CA ARG A 169 8.17 -37.28 -82.22
C ARG A 169 9.24 -36.78 -81.25
N ALA A 170 10.44 -36.51 -81.73
CA ALA A 170 11.52 -35.95 -80.92
C ALA A 170 11.17 -34.57 -80.33
N SER A 171 10.46 -33.73 -81.09
CA SER A 171 9.98 -32.43 -80.60
C SER A 171 8.92 -32.58 -79.49
N ILE A 172 7.97 -33.49 -79.66
CA ILE A 172 6.95 -33.83 -78.65
C ILE A 172 7.60 -34.37 -77.38
N ASP A 173 8.53 -35.32 -77.50
CA ASP A 173 9.22 -35.92 -76.36
C ASP A 173 10.04 -34.89 -75.58
N ASN A 174 10.75 -34.00 -76.26
CA ASN A 174 11.50 -32.92 -75.63
C ASN A 174 10.56 -31.95 -74.89
N THR A 175 9.45 -31.57 -75.52
CA THR A 175 8.43 -30.70 -74.89
C THR A 175 7.83 -31.36 -73.65
N ALA A 176 7.50 -32.66 -73.73
CA ALA A 176 7.00 -33.43 -72.59
C ALA A 176 8.01 -33.49 -71.43
N GLN A 177 9.31 -33.68 -71.72
CA GLN A 177 10.36 -33.63 -70.71
C GLN A 177 10.49 -32.25 -70.05
N GLN A 178 10.38 -31.16 -70.84
CA GLN A 178 10.40 -29.79 -70.31
C GLN A 178 9.20 -29.50 -69.41
N ILE A 179 8.01 -29.97 -69.77
CA ILE A 179 6.80 -29.87 -68.94
C ILE A 179 7.01 -30.62 -67.63
N ALA A 180 7.52 -31.85 -67.67
CA ALA A 180 7.79 -32.66 -66.49
C ALA A 180 8.84 -32.00 -65.57
N ALA A 181 9.93 -31.47 -66.14
CA ALA A 181 10.96 -30.73 -65.39
C ALA A 181 10.38 -29.47 -64.73
N THR A 182 9.57 -28.70 -65.48
CA THR A 182 8.88 -27.51 -64.95
C THR A 182 7.92 -27.87 -63.82
N TYR A 183 7.19 -28.98 -63.94
CA TYR A 183 6.33 -29.50 -62.87
C TYR A 183 7.12 -29.84 -61.61
N VAL A 184 8.21 -30.61 -61.72
CA VAL A 184 9.04 -31.00 -60.58
C VAL A 184 9.65 -29.77 -59.89
N GLN A 185 10.18 -28.83 -60.68
CA GLN A 185 10.75 -27.58 -60.15
C GLN A 185 9.69 -26.69 -59.49
N SER A 186 8.48 -26.62 -60.05
CA SER A 186 7.37 -25.86 -59.47
C SER A 186 6.91 -26.49 -58.15
N ARG A 187 6.81 -27.82 -58.10
CA ARG A 187 6.44 -28.57 -56.91
C ARG A 187 7.45 -28.39 -55.79
N SER A 188 8.75 -28.53 -56.07
CA SER A 188 9.79 -28.34 -55.05
C SER A 188 9.82 -26.89 -54.55
N GLY A 189 9.66 -25.91 -55.43
CA GLY A 189 9.52 -24.51 -55.07
C GLY A 189 8.34 -24.26 -54.11
N LEU A 190 7.17 -24.83 -54.41
CA LEU A 190 5.99 -24.74 -53.54
C LEU A 190 6.19 -25.43 -52.17
N ILE A 191 6.86 -26.58 -52.13
CA ILE A 191 7.17 -27.26 -50.87
C ILE A 191 8.11 -26.41 -50.01
N VAL A 192 9.15 -25.82 -50.60
CA VAL A 192 10.08 -24.92 -49.88
C VAL A 192 9.34 -23.69 -49.35
N LEU A 193 8.52 -23.05 -50.19
CA LEU A 193 7.71 -21.88 -49.78
C LEU A 193 6.73 -22.24 -48.66
N GLY A 194 6.04 -23.37 -48.76
CA GLY A 194 5.15 -23.88 -47.71
C GLY A 194 5.88 -24.16 -46.41
N GLY A 195 7.07 -24.77 -46.48
CA GLY A 195 7.94 -24.99 -45.33
C GLY A 195 8.37 -23.68 -44.67
N LEU A 196 8.73 -22.65 -45.46
CA LEU A 196 9.07 -21.32 -44.94
C LEU A 196 7.88 -20.64 -44.26
N VAL A 197 6.67 -20.74 -44.83
CA VAL A 197 5.44 -20.20 -44.22
C VAL A 197 5.17 -20.88 -42.87
N LEU A 198 5.27 -22.20 -42.80
CA LEU A 198 5.08 -22.94 -41.54
C LEU A 198 6.15 -22.59 -40.51
N ALA A 199 7.43 -22.51 -40.91
CA ALA A 199 8.52 -22.15 -40.02
C ALA A 199 8.35 -20.72 -39.47
N LEU A 200 8.04 -19.74 -40.32
CA LEU A 200 7.76 -18.38 -39.90
C LEU A 200 6.52 -18.31 -39.00
N GLY A 201 5.46 -19.05 -39.33
CA GLY A 201 4.27 -19.16 -38.50
C GLY A 201 4.60 -19.69 -37.10
N ALA A 202 5.41 -20.74 -37.00
CA ALA A 202 5.85 -21.31 -35.72
C ALA A 202 6.72 -20.32 -34.93
N VAL A 203 7.64 -19.60 -35.57
CA VAL A 203 8.47 -18.57 -34.93
C VAL A 203 7.61 -17.42 -34.42
N CYS A 204 6.66 -16.92 -35.23
CA CYS A 204 5.72 -15.88 -34.83
C CYS A 204 4.85 -16.34 -33.66
N ALA A 205 4.31 -17.56 -33.71
CA ALA A 205 3.51 -18.13 -32.62
C ALA A 205 4.33 -18.24 -31.32
N TRP A 206 5.53 -18.82 -31.38
CA TRP A 206 6.42 -18.94 -30.23
C TRP A 206 6.78 -17.58 -29.63
N TRP A 207 7.07 -16.59 -30.48
CA TRP A 207 7.41 -15.24 -30.07
C TRP A 207 6.22 -14.52 -29.41
N LEU A 208 5.01 -14.64 -29.98
CA LEU A 208 3.77 -14.08 -29.41
C LEU A 208 3.43 -14.74 -28.07
N THR A 209 3.46 -16.07 -27.97
CA THR A 209 3.21 -16.80 -26.72
C THR A 209 4.20 -16.39 -25.64
N ARG A 210 5.50 -16.30 -25.97
CA ARG A 210 6.52 -15.90 -25.00
C ARG A 210 6.39 -14.42 -24.60
N GLY A 211 5.95 -13.57 -25.52
CA GLY A 211 5.79 -12.12 -25.30
C GLY A 211 4.52 -11.74 -24.54
N ILE A 212 3.44 -12.52 -24.65
CA ILE A 212 2.13 -12.19 -24.07
C ILE A 212 1.80 -13.09 -22.88
N THR A 213 1.90 -14.41 -23.07
CA THR A 213 1.41 -15.38 -22.08
C THR A 213 2.28 -15.43 -20.83
N ARG A 214 3.61 -15.25 -20.95
CA ARG A 214 4.50 -15.24 -19.79
C ARG A 214 4.29 -14.02 -18.87
N PRO A 215 4.27 -12.77 -19.37
CA PRO A 215 3.94 -11.62 -18.51
C PRO A 215 2.55 -11.70 -17.88
N LEU A 216 1.55 -12.21 -18.62
CA LEU A 216 0.20 -12.42 -18.05
C LEU A 216 0.21 -13.46 -16.92
N ALA A 217 0.95 -14.56 -17.07
CA ALA A 217 1.10 -15.53 -15.99
C ALA A 217 1.78 -14.93 -14.75
N GLN A 218 2.78 -14.05 -14.94
CA GLN A 218 3.42 -13.32 -13.84
C GLN A 218 2.44 -12.36 -13.15
N ALA A 219 1.65 -11.60 -13.91
CA ALA A 219 0.61 -10.73 -13.36
C ALA A 219 -0.42 -11.52 -12.53
N VAL A 220 -0.86 -12.68 -13.01
CA VAL A 220 -1.75 -13.57 -12.25
C VAL A 220 -1.09 -14.07 -10.96
N GLN A 221 0.19 -14.42 -11.00
CA GLN A 221 0.92 -14.86 -9.81
C GLN A 221 1.05 -13.74 -8.76
N VAL A 222 1.33 -12.50 -9.18
CA VAL A 222 1.38 -11.33 -8.29
C VAL A 222 0.02 -11.08 -7.65
N ALA A 223 -1.05 -11.09 -8.45
CA ALA A 223 -2.40 -10.94 -7.93
C ALA A 223 -2.76 -12.03 -6.89
N ARG A 224 -2.31 -13.28 -7.10
CA ARG A 224 -2.47 -14.36 -6.11
C ARG A 224 -1.66 -14.13 -4.84
N THR A 225 -0.44 -13.60 -4.93
CA THR A 225 0.36 -13.27 -3.73
C THR A 225 -0.31 -12.16 -2.92
N VAL A 226 -0.80 -11.12 -3.58
CA VAL A 226 -1.57 -10.03 -2.92
C VAL A 226 -2.83 -10.58 -2.28
N ALA A 227 -3.57 -11.46 -2.96
CA ALA A 227 -4.77 -12.10 -2.40
C ALA A 227 -4.46 -13.02 -1.19
N ALA A 228 -3.23 -13.52 -1.08
CA ALA A 228 -2.74 -14.28 0.07
C ALA A 228 -2.15 -13.39 1.17
N ASN A 229 -2.29 -12.06 1.07
CA ASN A 229 -1.68 -11.05 1.96
C ASN A 229 -0.14 -11.04 1.95
N ASP A 230 0.48 -11.61 0.92
CA ASP A 230 1.92 -11.52 0.69
C ASP A 230 2.23 -10.37 -0.27
N LEU A 231 2.72 -9.27 0.30
CA LEU A 231 3.08 -8.04 -0.41
C LEU A 231 4.59 -7.96 -0.74
N THR A 232 5.34 -9.06 -0.54
CA THR A 232 6.80 -9.07 -0.77
C THR A 232 7.18 -9.23 -2.23
N SER A 233 6.22 -9.60 -3.09
CA SER A 233 6.45 -9.80 -4.52
C SER A 233 6.78 -8.48 -5.22
N ARG A 234 7.83 -8.51 -6.07
CA ARG A 234 8.26 -7.34 -6.88
C ARG A 234 8.10 -7.66 -8.36
N PRO A 235 6.93 -7.37 -8.96
CA PRO A 235 6.77 -7.52 -10.41
C PRO A 235 7.71 -6.57 -11.17
N GLU A 236 8.68 -7.13 -11.89
CA GLU A 236 9.51 -6.33 -12.80
C GLU A 236 8.81 -6.12 -14.15
N ALA A 237 8.30 -4.92 -14.38
CA ALA A 237 7.84 -4.51 -15.71
C ALA A 237 9.01 -4.29 -16.66
N ARG A 238 9.43 -5.33 -17.39
CA ARG A 238 10.54 -5.26 -18.37
C ARG A 238 10.09 -4.77 -19.76
N SER A 239 8.86 -4.30 -19.90
CA SER A 239 8.19 -4.00 -21.16
C SER A 239 7.39 -2.70 -21.02
N HIS A 240 7.19 -1.97 -22.11
CA HIS A 240 6.31 -0.79 -22.16
C HIS A 240 4.98 -1.06 -22.91
N ASP A 241 4.78 -2.31 -23.37
CA ASP A 241 3.49 -2.74 -23.92
C ASP A 241 2.44 -2.92 -22.81
N GLU A 242 1.22 -3.30 -23.18
CA GLU A 242 0.09 -3.42 -22.25
C GLU A 242 0.36 -4.44 -21.14
N THR A 243 1.17 -5.48 -21.39
CA THR A 243 1.55 -6.43 -20.34
C THR A 243 2.54 -5.83 -19.35
N GLY A 244 3.43 -4.97 -19.82
CA GLY A 244 4.33 -4.20 -18.98
C GLY A 244 3.59 -3.16 -18.14
N GLN A 245 2.66 -2.43 -18.75
CA GLN A 245 1.80 -1.47 -18.05
C GLN A 245 0.94 -2.16 -16.97
N LEU A 246 0.41 -3.36 -17.25
CA LEU A 246 -0.29 -4.18 -16.26
C LEU A 246 0.61 -4.56 -15.08
N LEU A 247 1.85 -5.02 -15.35
CA LEU A 247 2.80 -5.35 -14.28
C LEU A 247 3.20 -4.13 -13.46
N SER A 248 3.42 -2.97 -14.08
CA SER A 248 3.70 -1.71 -13.38
C SER A 248 2.52 -1.29 -12.49
N ALA A 249 1.28 -1.37 -12.99
CA ALA A 249 0.10 -1.05 -12.20
C ALA A 249 -0.07 -2.00 -10.99
N LEU A 250 0.28 -3.28 -11.16
CA LEU A 250 0.30 -4.24 -10.05
C LEU A 250 1.41 -3.93 -9.03
N ASP A 251 2.58 -3.45 -9.47
CA ASP A 251 3.65 -2.98 -8.59
C ASP A 251 3.22 -1.78 -7.74
N GLU A 252 2.61 -0.78 -8.39
CA GLU A 252 2.07 0.41 -7.73
C GLU A 252 0.97 0.05 -6.71
N MET A 253 0.07 -0.87 -7.07
CA MET A 253 -0.95 -1.40 -6.17
C MET A 253 -0.31 -2.10 -4.96
N ASN A 254 0.70 -2.94 -5.18
CA ASN A 254 1.38 -3.66 -4.12
C ASN A 254 2.11 -2.71 -3.15
N ALA A 255 2.84 -1.72 -3.68
CA ALA A 255 3.51 -0.69 -2.90
C ALA A 255 2.53 0.14 -2.05
N SER A 256 1.38 0.51 -2.63
CA SER A 256 0.33 1.24 -1.93
C SER A 256 -0.27 0.42 -0.79
N LEU A 257 -0.60 -0.85 -1.03
CA LEU A 257 -1.09 -1.77 0.00
C LEU A 257 -0.05 -1.97 1.11
N SER A 258 1.22 -2.14 0.78
CA SER A 258 2.30 -2.29 1.77
C SER A 258 2.43 -1.04 2.65
N SER A 259 2.28 0.16 2.07
CA SER A 259 2.29 1.43 2.81
C SER A 259 1.08 1.56 3.74
N VAL A 260 -0.11 1.13 3.30
CA VAL A 260 -1.31 1.08 4.16
C VAL A 260 -1.08 0.14 5.34
N VAL A 261 -0.60 -1.08 5.11
CA VAL A 261 -0.32 -2.06 6.17
C VAL A 261 0.73 -1.53 7.16
N ALA A 262 1.80 -0.90 6.67
CA ALA A 262 2.82 -0.29 7.52
C ALA A 262 2.26 0.81 8.43
N ARG A 263 1.40 1.70 7.88
CA ARG A 263 0.72 2.74 8.67
C ARG A 263 -0.21 2.16 9.72
N VAL A 264 -0.98 1.12 9.38
CA VAL A 264 -1.86 0.43 10.34
C VAL A 264 -1.04 -0.20 11.46
N ARG A 265 0.07 -0.87 11.14
CA ARG A 265 0.99 -1.44 12.14
C ARG A 265 1.57 -0.38 13.07
N SER A 266 2.08 0.73 12.52
CA SER A 266 2.62 1.83 13.33
C SER A 266 1.55 2.46 14.24
N GLY A 267 0.31 2.60 13.74
CA GLY A 267 -0.83 3.01 14.55
C GLY A 267 -1.12 2.05 15.71
N ALA A 268 -1.09 0.74 15.46
CA ALA A 268 -1.27 -0.28 16.49
C ALA A 268 -0.14 -0.27 17.54
N GLU A 269 1.12 -0.08 17.13
CA GLU A 269 2.27 0.06 18.05
C GLU A 269 2.14 1.33 18.92
N SER A 270 1.63 2.42 18.35
CA SER A 270 1.35 3.66 19.09
C SER A 270 0.25 3.47 20.13
N ILE A 271 -0.83 2.76 19.76
CA ILE A 271 -1.91 2.41 20.69
C ILE A 271 -1.38 1.51 21.80
N ALA A 272 -0.61 0.48 21.49
CA ALA A 272 -0.02 -0.41 22.50
C ALA A 272 0.86 0.35 23.50
N THR A 273 1.66 1.30 23.01
CA THR A 273 2.49 2.17 23.86
C THR A 273 1.64 3.06 24.75
N ALA A 274 0.63 3.73 24.20
CA ALA A 274 -0.28 4.59 24.96
C ALA A 274 -1.05 3.80 26.01
N SER A 275 -1.53 2.60 25.69
CA SER A 275 -2.17 1.70 26.65
C SER A 275 -1.23 1.32 27.80
N GLY A 276 0.06 1.05 27.52
CA GLY A 276 1.06 0.80 28.56
C GLY A 276 1.30 2.01 29.48
N GLN A 277 1.31 3.23 28.92
CA GLN A 277 1.41 4.46 29.71
C GLN A 277 0.18 4.71 30.58
N ILE A 278 -1.02 4.43 30.06
CA ILE A 278 -2.27 4.50 30.83
C ILE A 278 -2.22 3.52 32.00
N ASP A 279 -1.81 2.28 31.78
CA ASP A 279 -1.72 1.27 32.84
C ASP A 279 -0.77 1.72 33.97
N ALA A 280 0.44 2.18 33.62
CA ALA A 280 1.39 2.73 34.59
C ALA A 280 0.83 3.96 35.34
N GLY A 281 0.19 4.88 34.63
CA GLY A 281 -0.46 6.04 35.24
C GLY A 281 -1.62 5.67 36.16
N ASN A 282 -2.35 4.60 35.84
CA ASN A 282 -3.44 4.11 36.66
C ASN A 282 -2.92 3.42 37.95
N GLN A 283 -1.78 2.74 37.88
CA GLN A 283 -1.09 2.21 39.06
C GLN A 283 -0.60 3.33 40.00
N ASP A 284 0.02 4.38 39.45
CA ASP A 284 0.44 5.56 40.24
C ASP A 284 -0.77 6.25 40.90
N LEU A 285 -1.86 6.46 40.14
CA LEU A 285 -3.09 7.04 40.66
C LEU A 285 -3.70 6.18 41.77
N SER A 286 -3.70 4.86 41.62
CA SER A 286 -4.16 3.92 42.66
C SER A 286 -3.33 4.06 43.93
N SER A 287 -1.99 4.06 43.83
CA SER A 287 -1.08 4.24 44.97
C SER A 287 -1.32 5.57 45.69
N ARG A 288 -1.46 6.66 44.93
CA ARG A 288 -1.74 7.99 45.50
C ARG A 288 -3.12 8.06 46.16
N THR A 289 -4.11 7.35 45.62
CA THR A 289 -5.45 7.26 46.21
C THR A 289 -5.40 6.50 47.54
N GLU A 290 -4.60 5.43 47.64
CA GLU A 290 -4.35 4.71 48.88
C GLU A 290 -3.64 5.58 49.93
N GLU A 291 -2.59 6.33 49.53
CA GLU A 291 -1.90 7.29 50.41
C GLU A 291 -2.82 8.42 50.89
N GLN A 292 -3.67 8.95 50.00
CA GLN A 292 -4.64 9.98 50.34
C GLN A 292 -5.69 9.45 51.31
N ALA A 293 -6.17 8.21 51.12
CA ALA A 293 -7.08 7.55 52.04
C ALA A 293 -6.44 7.39 53.43
N SER A 294 -5.16 6.99 53.49
CA SER A 294 -4.41 6.89 54.75
C SER A 294 -4.24 8.25 55.44
N SER A 295 -3.89 9.30 54.68
CA SER A 295 -3.75 10.67 55.19
C SER A 295 -5.07 11.21 55.74
N LEU A 296 -6.19 10.89 55.08
CA LEU A 296 -7.54 11.23 55.57
C LEU A 296 -7.88 10.48 56.86
N GLN A 297 -7.52 9.20 56.98
CA GLN A 297 -7.68 8.46 58.24
C GLN A 297 -6.88 9.10 59.38
N GLN A 298 -5.62 9.49 59.14
CA GLN A 298 -4.80 10.17 60.14
C GLN A 298 -5.36 11.54 60.51
N THR A 299 -5.90 12.28 59.54
CA THR A 299 -6.58 13.56 59.78
C THR A 299 -7.83 13.36 60.64
N ALA A 300 -8.65 12.35 60.34
CA ALA A 300 -9.82 12.02 61.13
C ALA A 300 -9.45 11.67 62.58
N ALA A 301 -8.43 10.84 62.80
CA ALA A 301 -7.92 10.51 64.13
C ALA A 301 -7.40 11.74 64.87
N SER A 302 -6.69 12.64 64.18
CA SER A 302 -6.20 13.90 64.76
C SER A 302 -7.37 14.83 65.13
N MET A 303 -8.44 14.85 64.34
CA MET A 303 -9.66 15.60 64.65
C MET A 303 -10.40 15.03 65.86
N GLU A 304 -10.41 13.70 66.06
CA GLU A 304 -10.94 13.09 67.28
C GLU A 304 -10.13 13.51 68.52
N GLN A 305 -8.79 13.47 68.44
CA GLN A 305 -7.92 13.93 69.52
C GLN A 305 -8.11 15.43 69.82
N LEU A 306 -8.17 16.29 68.79
CA LEU A 306 -8.43 17.72 68.95
C LEU A 306 -9.79 17.97 69.59
N THR A 307 -10.83 17.24 69.15
CA THR A 307 -12.17 17.36 69.74
C THR A 307 -12.17 16.99 71.23
N SER A 308 -11.41 15.95 71.61
CA SER A 308 -11.21 15.56 73.01
C SER A 308 -10.53 16.67 73.82
N ILE A 309 -9.44 17.25 73.30
CA ILE A 309 -8.71 18.35 73.96
C ILE A 309 -9.58 19.60 74.08
N VAL A 310 -10.33 19.96 73.05
CA VAL A 310 -11.25 21.11 73.08
C VAL A 310 -12.33 20.90 74.16
N ARG A 311 -12.88 19.69 74.26
CA ARG A 311 -13.84 19.35 75.32
C ARG A 311 -13.21 19.48 76.71
N GLN A 312 -11.99 18.97 76.89
CA GLN A 312 -11.24 19.11 78.13
C GLN A 312 -10.94 20.58 78.47
N ASN A 313 -10.57 21.40 77.49
CA ASN A 313 -10.35 22.84 77.69
C ASN A 313 -11.64 23.57 78.08
N ALA A 314 -12.77 23.22 77.49
CA ALA A 314 -14.07 23.77 77.87
C ALA A 314 -14.43 23.42 79.32
N ASP A 315 -14.18 22.18 79.76
CA ASP A 315 -14.40 21.76 81.14
C ASP A 315 -13.42 22.46 82.12
N ASN A 316 -12.14 22.60 81.75
CA ASN A 316 -11.17 23.37 82.52
C ASN A 316 -11.57 24.85 82.65
N ALA A 317 -12.05 25.47 81.58
CA ALA A 317 -12.53 26.86 81.61
C ALA A 317 -13.76 27.01 82.53
N ARG A 318 -14.67 26.03 82.54
CA ARG A 318 -15.79 25.99 83.49
C ARG A 318 -15.31 25.87 84.93
N GLN A 319 -14.34 24.98 85.21
CA GLN A 319 -13.76 24.85 86.54
C GLN A 319 -13.05 26.13 86.99
N ALA A 320 -12.26 26.75 86.12
CA ALA A 320 -11.58 28.01 86.41
C ALA A 320 -12.57 29.14 86.69
N SER A 321 -13.65 29.24 85.91
CA SER A 321 -14.75 30.19 86.14
C SER A 321 -15.42 29.97 87.50
N GLN A 322 -15.68 28.70 87.86
CA GLN A 322 -16.23 28.36 89.17
C GLN A 322 -15.28 28.75 90.31
N LEU A 323 -13.98 28.45 90.17
CA LEU A 323 -12.96 28.79 91.15
C LEU A 323 -12.85 30.32 91.34
N ALA A 324 -12.86 31.08 90.24
CA ALA A 324 -12.84 32.54 90.27
C ALA A 324 -14.09 33.12 90.95
N SER A 325 -15.27 32.54 90.68
CA SER A 325 -16.52 32.91 91.35
C SER A 325 -16.44 32.67 92.87
N THR A 326 -15.94 31.51 93.29
CA THR A 326 -15.72 31.21 94.72
C THR A 326 -14.71 32.15 95.36
N ALA A 327 -13.59 32.45 94.70
CA ALA A 327 -12.60 33.40 95.20
C ALA A 327 -13.18 34.82 95.35
N SER A 328 -13.98 35.26 94.39
CA SER A 328 -14.70 36.54 94.45
C SER A 328 -15.67 36.59 95.62
N GLN A 329 -16.43 35.52 95.86
CA GLN A 329 -17.31 35.41 97.02
C GLN A 329 -16.53 35.50 98.34
N THR A 330 -15.40 34.78 98.47
CA THR A 330 -14.55 34.85 99.66
C THR A 330 -13.96 36.25 99.87
N ALA A 331 -13.57 36.95 98.80
CA ALA A 331 -13.10 38.33 98.89
C ALA A 331 -14.20 39.27 99.42
N ALA A 332 -15.44 39.13 98.92
CA ALA A 332 -16.59 39.92 99.38
C ALA A 332 -16.92 39.66 100.86
N GLU A 333 -16.89 38.41 101.32
CA GLU A 333 -17.07 38.05 102.73
C GLU A 333 -15.94 38.64 103.59
N GLY A 334 -14.69 38.60 103.11
CA GLY A 334 -13.55 39.23 103.77
C GLY A 334 -13.69 40.76 103.88
N GLY A 335 -14.19 41.42 102.84
CA GLY A 335 -14.50 42.86 102.85
C GLY A 335 -15.48 43.24 103.96
N GLN A 336 -16.52 42.44 104.20
CA GLN A 336 -17.46 42.67 105.31
C GLN A 336 -16.80 42.58 106.69
N VAL A 337 -15.90 41.59 106.88
CA VAL A 337 -15.16 41.45 108.14
C VAL A 337 -14.23 42.65 108.37
N VAL A 338 -13.51 43.07 107.34
CA VAL A 338 -12.61 44.24 107.37
C VAL A 338 -13.39 45.52 107.70
N ALA A 339 -14.56 45.73 107.11
CA ALA A 339 -15.44 46.85 107.44
C ALA A 339 -15.85 46.87 108.93
N GLY A 340 -16.13 45.69 109.51
CA GLY A 340 -16.39 45.55 110.94
C GLY A 340 -15.18 45.94 111.82
N VAL A 341 -13.95 45.62 111.38
CA VAL A 341 -12.71 45.98 112.09
C VAL A 341 -12.48 47.50 112.05
N VAL A 342 -12.70 48.17 110.91
CA VAL A 342 -12.59 49.64 110.80
C VAL A 342 -13.55 50.32 111.78
N GLY A 343 -14.81 49.89 111.83
CA GLY A 343 -15.79 50.43 112.78
C GLY A 343 -15.38 50.26 114.25
N THR A 344 -14.70 49.15 114.57
CA THR A 344 -14.14 48.91 115.91
C THR A 344 -12.95 49.84 116.20
N MET A 345 -12.06 50.04 115.23
CA MET A 345 -10.91 50.96 115.38
C MET A 345 -11.35 52.42 115.57
N ASP A 346 -12.39 52.87 114.86
CA ASP A 346 -12.96 54.21 115.06
C ASP A 346 -13.55 54.40 116.47
N ALA A 347 -14.24 53.38 116.99
CA ALA A 347 -14.75 53.39 118.36
C ALA A 347 -13.62 53.44 119.39
N ILE A 348 -12.52 52.70 119.17
CA ILE A 348 -11.32 52.76 120.01
C ILE A 348 -10.67 54.15 119.95
N ASN A 349 -10.53 54.74 118.75
CA ASN A 349 -9.93 56.07 118.57
C ASN A 349 -10.75 57.14 119.33
N ALA A 350 -12.08 57.10 119.20
CA ALA A 350 -12.98 58.00 119.92
C ALA A 350 -12.88 57.83 121.45
N SER A 351 -12.79 56.58 121.94
CA SER A 351 -12.61 56.28 123.36
C SER A 351 -11.27 56.84 123.89
N SER A 352 -10.17 56.61 123.17
CA SER A 352 -8.83 57.10 123.54
C SER A 352 -8.76 58.62 123.62
N ARG A 353 -9.38 59.36 122.68
CA ARG A 353 -9.47 60.83 122.76
C ARG A 353 -10.22 61.30 124.01
N ARG A 354 -11.31 60.61 124.35
CA ARG A 354 -12.08 60.91 125.55
C ARG A 354 -11.26 60.70 126.83
N ILE A 355 -10.40 59.67 126.86
CA ILE A 355 -9.45 59.46 127.95
C ILE A 355 -8.41 60.60 127.98
N ALA A 356 -7.87 61.02 126.84
CA ALA A 356 -6.91 62.13 126.77
C ALA A 356 -7.49 63.43 127.36
N ASP A 357 -8.75 63.74 127.06
CA ASP A 357 -9.45 64.90 127.62
C ASP A 357 -9.59 64.80 129.15
N ILE A 358 -9.99 63.62 129.67
CA ILE A 358 -10.11 63.37 131.10
C ILE A 358 -8.75 63.54 131.80
N ILE A 359 -7.68 63.01 131.22
CA ILE A 359 -6.33 63.15 131.76
C ILE A 359 -5.87 64.62 131.74
N GLY A 360 -6.24 65.39 130.72
CA GLY A 360 -6.03 66.83 130.68
C GLY A 360 -6.73 67.57 131.85
N VAL A 361 -7.94 67.15 132.21
CA VAL A 361 -8.64 67.67 133.41
C VAL A 361 -7.91 67.25 134.70
N ILE A 362 -7.42 66.01 134.80
CA ILE A 362 -6.68 65.54 135.98
C ILE A 362 -5.38 66.32 136.17
N ASP A 363 -4.63 66.60 135.11
CA ASP A 363 -3.42 67.44 135.17
C ASP A 363 -3.75 68.87 135.64
N SER A 364 -4.85 69.44 135.14
CA SER A 364 -5.35 70.75 135.61
C SER A 364 -5.73 70.73 137.09
N ILE A 365 -6.40 69.68 137.58
CA ILE A 365 -6.73 69.51 139.00
C ILE A 365 -5.46 69.36 139.84
N ALA A 366 -4.47 68.58 139.37
CA ALA A 366 -3.19 68.42 140.03
C ALA A 366 -2.45 69.77 140.14
N PHE A 367 -2.44 70.57 139.08
CA PHE A 367 -1.87 71.92 139.09
C PHE A 367 -2.59 72.86 140.08
N GLN A 368 -3.92 72.87 140.06
CA GLN A 368 -4.72 73.65 141.02
C GLN A 368 -4.45 73.22 142.47
N THR A 369 -4.35 71.91 142.72
CA THR A 369 -4.05 71.33 144.04
C THR A 369 -2.64 71.73 144.50
N ASN A 370 -1.65 71.74 143.60
CA ASN A 370 -0.29 72.20 143.86
C ASN A 370 -0.26 73.69 144.26
N ILE A 371 -1.05 74.56 143.59
CA ILE A 371 -1.17 75.98 143.96
C ILE A 371 -1.89 76.16 145.30
N LEU A 372 -2.96 75.40 145.55
CA LEU A 372 -3.69 75.44 146.83
C LEU A 372 -2.79 75.06 148.00
N ALA A 373 -1.99 74.00 147.82
CA ALA A 373 -1.04 73.50 148.80
C ALA A 373 0.09 74.52 149.08
N LEU A 374 0.61 75.19 148.04
CA LEU A 374 1.58 76.28 148.21
C LEU A 374 0.98 77.43 149.04
N ASN A 375 -0.24 77.85 148.74
CA ASN A 375 -0.92 78.90 149.50
C ASN A 375 -1.16 78.51 150.96
N ALA A 376 -1.50 77.24 151.22
CA ALA A 376 -1.65 76.71 152.57
C ALA A 376 -0.31 76.70 153.33
N ALA A 377 0.78 76.27 152.68
CA ALA A 377 2.14 76.27 153.26
C ALA A 377 2.59 77.69 153.64
N VAL A 378 2.30 78.70 152.81
CA VAL A 378 2.61 80.11 153.10
C VAL A 378 1.82 80.62 154.31
N LYS A 379 0.52 80.32 154.40
CA LYS A 379 -0.29 80.72 155.57
C LYS A 379 0.16 80.03 156.86
N ALA A 380 0.54 78.74 156.77
CA ALA A 380 1.06 77.99 157.91
C ALA A 380 2.38 78.57 158.43
N ALA A 381 3.30 78.99 157.54
CA ALA A 381 4.55 79.66 157.93
C ALA A 381 4.30 81.01 158.64
N ARG A 382 3.18 81.68 158.37
CA ARG A 382 2.79 82.97 158.98
C ARG A 382 2.21 82.83 160.39
N ALA A 383 1.67 81.66 160.74
CA ALA A 383 1.05 81.39 162.04
C ALA A 383 2.05 80.96 163.14
N GLY A 384 3.35 80.94 162.84
CA GLY A 384 4.40 80.60 163.80
C GLY A 384 4.25 79.20 164.40
N GLU A 385 4.59 79.03 165.69
CA GLU A 385 4.57 77.74 166.39
C GLU A 385 3.20 77.02 166.32
N GLN A 386 2.09 77.75 166.20
CA GLN A 386 0.74 77.16 166.06
C GLN A 386 0.45 76.58 164.67
N GLY A 387 1.25 76.90 163.64
CA GLY A 387 1.04 76.52 162.24
C GLY A 387 1.85 75.30 161.75
N ARG A 388 2.71 74.74 162.59
CA ARG A 388 3.71 73.74 162.19
C ARG A 388 3.09 72.44 161.66
N GLY A 389 1.97 71.98 162.24
CA GLY A 389 1.22 70.82 161.74
C GLY A 389 0.58 71.05 160.36
N PHE A 390 0.06 72.27 160.10
CA PHE A 390 -0.52 72.62 158.80
C PHE A 390 0.53 72.74 157.70
N ALA A 391 1.75 73.19 158.02
CA ALA A 391 2.84 73.29 157.05
C ALA A 391 3.25 71.90 156.51
N VAL A 392 3.29 70.87 157.37
CA VAL A 392 3.61 69.50 156.97
C VAL A 392 2.53 68.90 156.08
N VAL A 393 1.25 69.09 156.42
CA VAL A 393 0.14 68.63 155.55
C VAL A 393 0.17 69.34 154.20
N ALA A 394 0.45 70.66 154.18
CA ALA A 394 0.55 71.41 152.94
C ALA A 394 1.73 70.95 152.06
N SER A 395 2.89 70.60 152.63
CA SER A 395 3.99 70.01 151.85
C SER A 395 3.65 68.63 151.31
N GLU A 396 2.92 67.81 152.07
CA GLU A 396 2.52 66.46 151.65
C GLU A 396 1.48 66.52 150.52
N VAL A 397 0.48 67.41 150.63
CA VAL A 397 -0.52 67.65 149.55
C VAL A 397 0.17 68.17 148.29
N ARG A 398 1.19 69.03 148.43
CA ARG A 398 1.97 69.52 147.30
C ARG A 398 2.75 68.39 146.62
N ALA A 399 3.42 67.54 147.40
CA ALA A 399 4.15 66.39 146.87
C ALA A 399 3.20 65.41 146.16
N LEU A 400 2.00 65.19 146.70
CA LEU A 400 0.97 64.37 146.06
C LEU A 400 0.46 64.98 144.75
N ALA A 401 0.22 66.29 144.72
CA ALA A 401 -0.19 67.00 143.52
C ALA A 401 0.88 66.95 142.40
N GLN A 402 2.16 67.10 142.76
CA GLN A 402 3.26 66.94 141.80
C GLN A 402 3.35 65.50 141.27
N ARG A 403 3.19 64.48 142.12
CA ARG A 403 3.10 63.08 141.69
C ARG A 403 1.91 62.83 140.76
N SER A 404 0.73 63.40 141.05
CA SER A 404 -0.45 63.28 140.17
C SER A 404 -0.23 63.95 138.81
N ALA A 405 0.43 65.11 138.75
CA ALA A 405 0.75 65.78 137.49
C ALA A 405 1.74 64.96 136.64
N THR A 406 2.77 64.37 137.26
CA THR A 406 3.70 63.47 136.56
C THR A 406 2.98 62.23 136.02
N ALA A 407 2.16 61.56 136.84
CA ALA A 407 1.40 60.39 136.41
C ALA A 407 0.38 60.72 135.30
N ALA A 408 -0.29 61.87 135.37
CA ALA A 408 -1.19 62.33 134.31
C ALA A 408 -0.42 62.57 133.00
N LYS A 409 0.77 63.17 133.05
CA LYS A 409 1.62 63.37 131.87
C LYS A 409 2.06 62.05 131.24
N ASP A 410 2.44 61.06 132.04
CA ASP A 410 2.82 59.73 131.56
C ASP A 410 1.64 59.00 130.90
N ILE A 411 0.45 59.04 131.52
CA ILE A 411 -0.77 58.46 130.93
C ILE A 411 -1.15 59.18 129.63
N LYS A 412 -1.04 60.51 129.58
CA LYS A 412 -1.28 61.27 128.35
C LYS A 412 -0.36 60.82 127.22
N GLY A 413 0.92 60.62 127.51
CA GLY A 413 1.88 60.08 126.54
C GLY A 413 1.48 58.69 126.02
N LEU A 414 1.02 57.79 126.89
CA LEU A 414 0.56 56.45 126.48
C LEU A 414 -0.73 56.50 125.64
N ILE A 415 -1.64 57.43 125.94
CA ILE A 415 -2.88 57.60 125.18
C ILE A 415 -2.60 58.24 123.81
N ASP A 416 -1.72 59.24 123.73
CA ASP A 416 -1.32 59.83 122.45
C ASP A 416 -0.63 58.77 121.56
N ASP A 417 0.24 57.92 122.11
CA ASP A 417 0.82 56.78 121.37
C ASP A 417 -0.26 55.79 120.91
N SER A 418 -1.26 55.51 121.74
CA SER A 418 -2.39 54.63 121.39
C SER A 418 -3.26 55.22 120.27
N VAL A 419 -3.52 56.54 120.29
CA VAL A 419 -4.28 57.23 119.23
C VAL A 419 -3.53 57.17 117.90
N THR A 420 -2.22 57.39 117.91
CA THR A 420 -1.38 57.26 116.71
C THR A 420 -1.42 55.84 116.15
N LYS A 421 -1.17 54.81 116.98
CA LYS A 421 -1.17 53.40 116.53
C LYS A 421 -2.52 52.93 116.03
N VAL A 422 -3.63 53.35 116.65
CA VAL A 422 -4.99 53.03 116.18
C VAL A 422 -5.28 53.76 114.87
N GLY A 423 -4.80 54.99 114.69
CA GLY A 423 -4.91 55.73 113.42
C GLY A 423 -4.16 55.05 112.28
N GLU A 424 -2.92 54.60 112.52
CA GLU A 424 -2.13 53.82 111.56
C GLU A 424 -2.81 52.49 111.23
N GLY A 425 -3.31 51.78 112.24
CA GLY A 425 -4.05 50.53 112.05
C GLY A 425 -5.35 50.73 111.25
N SER A 426 -6.10 51.79 111.51
CA SER A 426 -7.32 52.13 110.76
C SER A 426 -7.00 52.38 109.27
N ASN A 427 -5.93 53.11 108.97
CA ASN A 427 -5.50 53.33 107.59
C ASN A 427 -5.10 52.04 106.87
N GLN A 428 -4.35 51.15 107.51
CA GLN A 428 -3.94 49.86 106.92
C GLN A 428 -5.14 48.95 106.65
N VAL A 429 -6.09 48.89 107.58
CA VAL A 429 -7.30 48.07 107.43
C VAL A 429 -8.23 48.67 106.36
N ALA A 430 -8.33 50.00 106.26
CA ALA A 430 -9.09 50.68 105.21
C ALA A 430 -8.46 50.51 103.81
N GLU A 431 -7.14 50.38 103.72
CA GLU A 431 -6.45 50.04 102.48
C GLU A 431 -6.70 48.57 102.09
N ALA A 432 -6.62 47.64 103.04
CA ALA A 432 -6.99 46.24 102.80
C ALA A 432 -8.45 46.12 102.33
N GLY A 433 -9.39 46.86 102.92
CA GLY A 433 -10.80 46.89 102.49
C GLY A 433 -10.97 47.33 101.04
N ARG A 434 -10.28 48.40 100.62
CA ARG A 434 -10.30 48.87 99.21
C ARG A 434 -9.75 47.89 98.19
N THR A 435 -8.94 46.92 98.61
CA THR A 435 -8.44 45.86 97.71
C THR A 435 -9.38 44.66 97.59
N MET A 436 -10.43 44.60 98.42
CA MET A 436 -11.42 43.52 98.45
C MET A 436 -12.77 43.91 97.83
N ASP A 437 -13.02 45.22 97.67
CA ASP A 437 -14.07 45.79 96.79
C ASP A 437 -13.64 45.74 95.31
#